data_AF-A0A183CRL7-F1
#
_entry.id   AF-A0A183CRL7-F1
#
_cell.length_a   1.000
_cell.length_b   1.000
_cell.length_c   1.000
_cell.angle_alpha   90.00
_cell.angle_beta   90.00
_cell.angle_gamma   90.00
#
_symmetry.space_group_name_H-M   'P 1'
#
loop_
_entity.id
_entity.type
_entity.pdbx_description
1 polymer ?
#
loop_
_entity_poly.entity_id
_entity_poly.type
_entity_poly.pdbx_seq_one_letter_code
_entity_poly.pdbx_strand_id
1 'polypeptide(L)'
;MEIYACDCVKEPPATATNPDCFHIDVGLHCLGDETDMAWSCRAAAQFSVVNKSGDSLMKEGNLDNFELYTAHCVRTGPGCAFKIEELMNPKNGFYNEKDDSMTFKVEIVAEE
;
A
#
# COMPACT_ATOMS: atom_id res chain seq x y z
N MET A 1 -5.21 -3.20 -6.76
CA MET A 1 -4.39 -2.44 -5.80
C MET A 1 -5.05 -1.09 -5.61
N GLU A 2 -5.06 -0.60 -4.38
CA GLU A 2 -5.67 0.67 -4.01
C GLU A 2 -4.74 1.45 -3.08
N ILE A 3 -4.79 2.78 -3.16
CA ILE A 3 -3.90 3.68 -2.41
C ILE A 3 -4.76 4.72 -1.67
N TYR A 4 -4.53 4.88 -0.37
CA TYR A 4 -5.19 5.87 0.48
C TYR A 4 -4.17 6.70 1.24
N ALA A 5 -4.50 7.96 1.51
CA ALA A 5 -3.81 8.73 2.53
C ALA A 5 -4.41 8.42 3.91
N CYS A 6 -3.55 8.22 4.89
CA CYS A 6 -3.91 8.08 6.29
C CYS A 6 -3.31 9.21 7.11
N ASP A 7 -4.10 9.72 8.05
CA ASP A 7 -3.63 10.61 9.10
C ASP A 7 -3.43 9.78 10.36
N CYS A 8 -2.39 10.05 11.18
CA CYS A 8 -2.43 9.49 12.53
C CYS A 8 -3.59 10.13 13.31
N VAL A 9 -4.42 9.26 13.88
CA VAL A 9 -5.39 9.63 14.90
C VAL A 9 -4.63 10.00 16.17
N LYS A 10 -4.11 11.22 16.24
CA LYS A 10 -3.77 11.87 17.51
C LYS A 10 -4.77 13.00 17.68
N GLU A 11 -5.40 13.07 18.85
CA GLU A 11 -6.08 14.29 19.24
C GLU A 11 -5.01 15.33 19.64
N PRO A 12 -5.06 16.56 19.11
CA PRO A 12 -5.97 17.07 18.09
C PRO A 12 -5.57 16.67 16.65
N PRO A 13 -6.55 16.59 15.72
CA PRO A 13 -6.34 16.05 14.37
C PRO A 13 -5.19 16.72 13.63
N ALA A 14 -4.50 15.92 12.80
CA ALA A 14 -3.35 16.36 12.02
C ALA A 14 -3.72 17.56 11.13
N THR A 15 -3.00 18.66 11.28
CA THR A 15 -3.02 19.79 10.35
C THR A 15 -1.91 19.62 9.32
N ALA A 16 -2.01 20.29 8.17
CA ALA A 16 -0.98 20.33 7.11
C ALA A 16 0.43 20.81 7.58
N THR A 17 0.56 21.16 8.87
CA THR A 17 1.79 21.59 9.52
C THR A 17 2.54 20.47 10.26
N ASN A 18 2.06 19.21 10.23
CA ASN A 18 2.76 18.06 10.81
C ASN A 18 2.92 16.90 9.81
N PRO A 19 3.92 16.95 8.90
CA PRO A 19 4.14 15.94 7.86
C PRO A 19 4.48 14.55 8.42
N ASP A 20 5.00 14.47 9.66
CA ASP A 20 5.29 13.22 10.38
C ASP A 20 4.03 12.37 10.62
N CYS A 21 2.84 12.91 10.33
CA CYS A 21 1.57 12.27 10.59
C CYS A 21 0.80 11.79 9.36
N PHE A 22 1.33 12.01 8.16
CA PHE A 22 0.73 11.55 6.91
C PHE A 22 1.42 10.29 6.40
N HIS A 23 0.64 9.24 6.25
CA HIS A 23 1.08 7.97 5.73
C HIS A 23 0.26 7.60 4.49
N ILE A 24 0.81 6.75 3.65
CA ILE A 24 0.12 6.12 2.54
C ILE A 24 -0.17 4.68 2.94
N ASP A 25 -1.43 4.27 2.79
CA ASP A 25 -1.89 2.90 2.88
C ASP A 25 -2.07 2.34 1.47
N VAL A 26 -1.48 1.18 1.23
CA VAL A 26 -1.56 0.48 -0.04
C VAL A 26 -2.19 -0.89 0.19
N GLY A 27 -3.36 -1.15 -0.39
CA GLY A 27 -4.06 -2.42 -0.25
C GLY A 27 -4.09 -3.23 -1.54
N LEU A 28 -4.11 -4.56 -1.41
CA LEU A 28 -4.52 -5.46 -2.47
C LEU A 28 -6.02 -5.74 -2.33
N HIS A 29 -6.71 -5.70 -3.45
CA HIS A 29 -8.09 -6.18 -3.58
C HIS A 29 -8.09 -7.46 -4.37
N CYS A 30 -8.83 -8.46 -3.90
CA CYS A 30 -9.22 -9.59 -4.72
C CYS A 30 -10.74 -9.56 -4.86
N LEU A 31 -11.23 -9.60 -6.10
CA LEU A 31 -12.64 -9.50 -6.43
C LEU A 31 -13.06 -10.76 -7.17
N GLY A 32 -14.00 -11.52 -6.60
CA GLY A 32 -14.73 -12.55 -7.33
C GLY A 32 -15.98 -11.98 -8.00
N ASP A 33 -16.82 -12.86 -8.54
CA ASP A 33 -18.10 -12.48 -9.13
C ASP A 33 -19.01 -11.82 -8.08
N GLU A 34 -19.45 -10.59 -8.33
CA GLU A 34 -20.29 -9.82 -7.40
C GLU A 34 -21.67 -10.48 -7.14
N THR A 35 -22.11 -11.40 -8.00
CA THR A 35 -23.35 -12.14 -7.84
C THR A 35 -23.18 -13.43 -7.02
N ASP A 36 -21.94 -13.89 -6.83
CA ASP A 36 -21.61 -15.10 -6.08
C ASP A 36 -20.98 -14.75 -4.72
N MET A 37 -21.78 -14.70 -3.65
CA MET A 37 -21.25 -14.40 -2.31
C MET A 37 -20.37 -15.54 -1.73
N ALA A 38 -20.23 -16.68 -2.40
CA ALA A 38 -19.42 -17.81 -1.95
C ALA A 38 -17.98 -17.78 -2.47
N TRP A 39 -17.60 -16.81 -3.30
CA TRP A 39 -16.23 -16.74 -3.81
C TRP A 39 -15.23 -16.49 -2.68
N SER A 40 -14.05 -17.09 -2.84
CA SER A 40 -12.88 -16.80 -2.05
C SER A 40 -11.66 -16.73 -2.95
N CYS A 41 -10.68 -15.94 -2.54
CA CYS A 41 -9.39 -15.81 -3.21
C CYS A 41 -8.31 -15.86 -2.14
N ARG A 42 -7.32 -16.73 -2.32
CA ARG A 42 -6.18 -16.81 -1.40
C ARG A 42 -4.98 -16.19 -2.09
N ALA A 43 -4.46 -15.08 -1.55
CA ALA A 43 -3.33 -14.39 -2.16
C ALA A 43 -2.35 -13.86 -1.11
N ALA A 44 -1.06 -13.94 -1.44
CA ALA A 44 0.02 -13.30 -0.72
C ALA A 44 0.52 -12.11 -1.53
N ALA A 45 0.90 -11.03 -0.84
CA ALA A 45 1.36 -9.81 -1.48
C ALA A 45 2.59 -9.22 -0.78
N GLN A 46 3.50 -8.69 -1.58
CA GLN A 46 4.59 -7.83 -1.11
C GLN A 46 4.51 -6.49 -1.83
N PHE A 47 4.36 -5.42 -1.06
CA PHE A 47 4.31 -4.04 -1.52
C PHE A 47 5.69 -3.41 -1.37
N SER A 48 6.03 -2.49 -2.27
CA SER A 48 7.31 -1.79 -2.25
C SER A 48 7.21 -0.45 -2.97
N VAL A 49 8.20 0.40 -2.75
CA VAL A 49 8.37 1.68 -3.44
C VAL A 49 9.58 1.60 -4.34
N VAL A 50 9.41 2.00 -5.60
CA VAL A 50 10.48 1.98 -6.60
C VAL A 50 11.24 3.30 -6.53
N ASN A 51 12.56 3.24 -6.35
CA ASN A 51 13.41 4.42 -6.39
C ASN A 51 13.76 4.82 -7.83
N LYS A 52 14.41 5.98 -8.00
CA LYS A 52 14.89 6.49 -9.31
C LYS A 52 15.83 5.56 -10.07
N SER A 53 16.49 4.63 -9.37
CA SER A 53 17.38 3.62 -9.98
C SER A 53 16.62 2.38 -10.45
N GLY A 54 15.33 2.26 -10.13
CA GLY A 54 14.49 1.10 -10.46
C GLY A 54 14.47 0.02 -9.37
N ASP A 55 15.14 0.23 -8.24
CA ASP A 55 15.17 -0.73 -7.13
C ASP A 55 13.88 -0.67 -6.31
N SER A 56 13.39 -1.83 -5.88
CA SER A 56 12.23 -1.96 -4.98
C SER A 56 12.68 -1.96 -3.52
N LEU A 57 12.37 -0.88 -2.80
CA LEU A 57 12.70 -0.67 -1.38
C LEU A 57 11.43 -0.55 -0.53
N MET A 58 11.58 -0.36 0.79
CA MET A 58 10.45 -0.25 1.74
C MET A 58 9.46 -1.41 1.58
N LYS A 59 9.97 -2.64 1.65
CA LYS A 59 9.17 -3.83 1.40
C LYS A 59 8.26 -4.12 2.58
N GLU A 60 6.97 -4.22 2.32
CA GLU A 60 5.92 -4.55 3.29
C GLU A 60 5.12 -5.78 2.82
N GLY A 61 4.81 -6.68 3.73
CA GLY A 61 4.16 -7.96 3.41
C GLY A 61 5.13 -9.08 3.04
N ASN A 62 4.58 -10.28 2.87
CA ASN A 62 5.35 -11.51 2.68
C ASN A 62 4.65 -12.41 1.64
N LEU A 63 5.38 -12.86 0.62
CA LEU A 63 4.87 -13.73 -0.45
C LEU A 63 4.58 -15.17 0.00
N ASP A 64 5.06 -15.57 1.18
CA ASP A 64 4.76 -16.86 1.79
C ASP A 64 3.58 -16.78 2.77
N ASN A 65 3.08 -15.57 3.08
CA ASN A 65 1.94 -15.36 3.98
C ASN A 65 0.70 -14.97 3.19
N PHE A 66 -0.20 -15.93 3.01
CA PHE A 66 -1.42 -15.72 2.24
C PHE A 66 -2.56 -15.23 3.12
N GLU A 67 -3.22 -14.19 2.63
CA GLU A 67 -4.48 -13.69 3.15
C GLU A 67 -5.65 -14.34 2.40
N LEU A 68 -6.77 -14.54 3.11
CA LEU A 68 -8.02 -15.02 2.53
C LEU A 68 -8.96 -13.84 2.28
N TYR A 69 -9.21 -13.59 1.00
CA TYR A 69 -10.17 -12.60 0.52
C TYR A 69 -11.52 -13.28 0.28
N THR A 70 -12.59 -12.62 0.67
CA THR A 70 -13.96 -13.13 0.52
C THR A 70 -14.88 -11.98 0.13
N ALA A 71 -16.12 -12.28 -0.26
CA ALA A 71 -17.14 -11.26 -0.53
C ALA A 71 -17.36 -10.26 0.62
N HIS A 72 -17.00 -10.61 1.86
CA HIS A 72 -17.11 -9.73 3.04
C HIS A 72 -15.81 -9.01 3.41
N CYS A 73 -14.67 -9.49 2.91
CA CYS A 73 -13.35 -8.93 3.20
C CYS A 73 -12.52 -8.95 1.92
N VAL A 74 -12.76 -7.95 1.07
CA VAL A 74 -12.17 -7.88 -0.28
C VAL A 74 -10.78 -7.27 -0.31
N ARG A 75 -10.34 -6.66 0.81
CA ARG A 75 -9.12 -5.86 0.89
C ARG A 75 -8.26 -6.25 2.09
N THR A 76 -6.97 -6.40 1.85
CA THR A 76 -5.95 -6.49 2.90
C THR A 76 -4.71 -5.70 2.47
N GLY A 77 -3.84 -5.38 3.44
CA GLY A 77 -2.61 -4.63 3.20
C GLY A 77 -1.89 -4.34 4.52
N PRO A 78 -0.69 -3.74 4.46
CA PRO A 78 0.09 -3.38 5.63
C PRO A 78 -0.51 -2.19 6.42
N GLY A 79 -1.62 -1.61 5.96
CA GLY A 79 -2.20 -0.40 6.53
C GLY A 79 -1.33 0.82 6.19
N CYS A 80 -1.38 1.83 7.05
CA CYS A 80 -0.70 3.11 6.89
C CYS A 80 0.82 3.04 7.10
N ALA A 81 1.51 2.18 6.35
CA ALA A 81 2.91 1.81 6.57
C ALA A 81 3.92 2.78 5.93
N PHE A 82 3.55 3.48 4.85
CA PHE A 82 4.49 4.29 4.09
C PHE A 82 4.42 5.76 4.50
N LYS A 83 5.45 6.28 5.18
CA LYS A 83 5.48 7.68 5.63
C LYS A 83 5.70 8.64 4.48
N ILE A 84 4.84 9.64 4.34
CA ILE A 84 4.96 10.59 3.24
C ILE A 84 6.24 11.42 3.33
N GLU A 85 6.72 11.75 4.54
CA GLU A 85 7.98 12.45 4.75
C GLU A 85 9.19 11.70 4.17
N GLU A 86 9.20 10.37 4.30
CA GLU A 86 10.29 9.53 3.79
C GLU A 86 10.18 9.39 2.26
N LEU A 87 8.96 9.28 1.73
CA LEU A 87 8.72 9.18 0.28
C LEU A 87 9.07 10.48 -0.44
N MET A 88 8.68 11.63 0.13
CA MET A 88 8.84 12.95 -0.47
C MET A 88 10.25 13.53 -0.27
N ASN A 89 11.06 12.97 0.62
CA ASN A 89 12.42 13.44 0.84
C ASN A 89 13.28 13.22 -0.43
N PRO A 90 13.79 14.29 -1.08
CA PRO A 90 14.54 14.19 -2.32
C PRO A 90 15.79 13.31 -2.22
N LYS A 91 16.36 13.19 -1.01
CA LYS A 91 17.56 12.39 -0.72
C LYS A 91 17.30 10.88 -0.81
N ASN A 92 16.06 10.45 -0.60
CA ASN A 92 15.69 9.04 -0.60
C ASN A 92 15.43 8.51 -2.02
N GLY A 93 15.20 9.40 -2.99
CA GLY A 93 15.11 9.04 -4.39
C GLY A 93 13.81 8.33 -4.79
N PHE A 94 12.75 8.37 -3.98
CA PHE A 94 11.43 7.81 -4.31
C PHE A 94 10.55 8.78 -5.08
N TYR A 95 10.56 10.05 -4.70
CA TYR A 95 9.76 11.10 -5.32
C TYR A 95 10.45 11.71 -6.56
N ASN A 96 9.70 11.79 -7.65
CA ASN A 96 10.08 12.46 -8.88
C ASN A 96 9.48 13.87 -8.91
N GLU A 97 10.30 14.87 -8.59
CA GLU A 97 9.92 16.29 -8.54
C GLU A 97 9.44 16.84 -9.89
N LYS A 98 9.91 16.30 -11.02
CA LYS A 98 9.51 16.80 -12.34
C LYS A 98 8.09 16.43 -12.69
N ASP A 99 7.71 15.21 -12.33
CA ASP A 99 6.43 14.60 -12.70
C ASP A 99 5.45 14.56 -11.52
N ASP A 100 5.82 15.17 -10.38
CA ASP A 100 5.09 15.16 -9.10
C ASP A 100 4.53 13.76 -8.76
N SER A 101 5.40 12.75 -8.81
CA SER A 101 4.97 11.35 -8.73
C SER A 101 5.92 10.45 -7.95
N MET A 102 5.39 9.32 -7.54
CA MET A 102 6.10 8.21 -6.91
C MET A 102 5.54 6.89 -7.47
N THR A 103 6.35 5.83 -7.48
CA THR A 103 5.93 4.54 -8.03
C THR A 103 5.88 3.49 -6.93
N PHE A 104 4.71 2.91 -6.74
CA PHE A 104 4.51 1.73 -5.92
C PHE A 104 4.50 0.49 -6.80
N LYS A 105 5.08 -0.59 -6.30
CA LYS A 105 5.07 -1.91 -6.94
C LYS A 105 4.49 -2.92 -5.97
N VAL A 106 3.63 -3.79 -6.49
CA VAL A 106 3.12 -4.95 -5.77
C VAL A 106 3.53 -6.23 -6.51
N GLU A 107 4.02 -7.20 -5.76
CA GLU A 107 4.21 -8.58 -6.20
C GLU A 107 3.14 -9.43 -5.55
N ILE A 108 2.47 -10.27 -6.34
CA ILE A 108 1.28 -11.01 -5.92
C ILE A 108 1.47 -12.48 -6.29
N VAL A 109 1.19 -13.37 -5.35
CA VAL A 109 1.02 -14.81 -5.58
C VAL A 109 -0.41 -15.16 -5.19
N ALA A 110 -1.19 -15.69 -6.13
CA ALA A 110 -2.55 -16.13 -5.88
C ALA A 110 -2.66 -17.65 -6.09
N GLU A 111 -3.44 -18.31 -5.23
CA GLU A 111 -3.82 -19.70 -5.37
C GLU A 111 -5.28 -19.79 -5.87
N GLU A 112 -5.55 -20.80 -6.69
CA GLU A 112 -6.91 -21.20 -7.11
C GLU A 112 -7.62 -22.02 -6.03
#